data_AF-A0A3F2RP53-F1
#
_entry.id   AF-A0A3F2RP53-F1
#
_cell.length_a   1.000
_cell.length_b   1.000
_cell.length_c   1.000
_cell.angle_alpha   90.00
_cell.angle_beta   90.00
_cell.angle_gamma   90.00
#
_symmetry.space_group_name_H-M   'P 1'
#
loop_
_entity.id
_entity.type
_entity.pdbx_description
1 polymer ?
#
loop_
_entity_poly.entity_id
_entity_poly.type
_entity_poly.pdbx_seq_one_letter_code
_entity_poly.pdbx_strand_id
1 'polypeptide(L)'
;MSTPKDTRLSPMAQLEQAARKLTMYSRALREQLARLRQEIAAEKQAVLTSEDDVSESSARLQEIEQLMAKLQVEIDALSLLPPSSDDGSLAARRQELEELEEERQEELELLAHINNVLRMHQSSQSKMQRMIAALARELNRVRQREQAVVLTALRSRIVKVLIPMIIEGNAAFYMGV
;
A
#
# COMPACT_ATOMS: atom_id res chain seq x y z
N MET A 1 0.85 46.46 -42.92
CA MET A 1 0.63 46.20 -41.49
C MET A 1 -0.46 45.14 -41.36
N SER A 2 -0.10 43.93 -40.95
CA SER A 2 -1.05 42.81 -40.81
C SER A 2 -1.63 42.82 -39.40
N THR A 3 -2.93 43.06 -39.29
CA THR A 3 -3.69 42.96 -38.03
C THR A 3 -3.66 41.50 -37.52
N PRO A 4 -3.50 41.26 -36.21
CA PRO A 4 -3.56 39.90 -35.68
C PRO A 4 -4.99 39.40 -35.84
N LYS A 5 -5.17 38.27 -36.54
CA LYS A 5 -6.45 37.55 -36.57
C LYS A 5 -6.80 37.18 -35.14
N ASP A 6 -7.88 37.76 -34.61
CA ASP A 6 -8.53 37.32 -33.37
C ASP A 6 -8.97 35.87 -33.56
N THR A 7 -8.14 34.92 -33.17
CA THR A 7 -8.42 33.48 -33.18
C THR A 7 -9.35 33.11 -32.03
N ARG A 8 -10.45 33.87 -31.84
CA ARG A 8 -11.46 33.55 -30.84
C ARG A 8 -12.35 32.46 -31.41
N LEU A 9 -12.23 31.27 -30.85
CA LEU A 9 -13.08 30.13 -31.18
C LEU A 9 -14.56 30.50 -31.01
N SER A 10 -15.43 29.94 -31.86
CA SER A 10 -16.86 30.08 -31.67
C SER A 10 -17.27 29.50 -30.31
N PRO A 11 -18.34 30.01 -29.66
CA PRO A 11 -18.80 29.47 -28.37
C PRO A 11 -19.03 27.95 -28.37
N MET A 12 -19.44 27.40 -29.51
CA MET A 12 -19.57 25.96 -29.72
C MET A 12 -18.21 25.24 -29.72
N ALA A 13 -17.22 25.75 -30.46
CA ALA A 13 -15.89 25.16 -30.48
C ALA A 13 -15.18 25.26 -29.11
N GLN A 14 -15.47 26.32 -28.33
CA GLN A 14 -14.98 26.44 -26.95
C GLN A 14 -15.62 25.40 -26.02
N LEU A 15 -16.94 25.18 -26.13
CA LEU A 15 -17.65 24.14 -25.37
C LEU A 15 -17.17 22.74 -25.72
N GLU A 16 -16.98 22.44 -27.01
CA GLU A 16 -16.42 21.15 -27.46
C GLU A 16 -15.00 20.92 -26.96
N GLN A 17 -14.14 21.95 -27.02
CA GLN A 17 -12.78 21.85 -26.52
C GLN A 17 -12.76 21.65 -24.99
N ALA A 18 -13.62 22.37 -24.25
CA ALA A 18 -13.74 22.21 -22.80
C ALA A 18 -14.24 20.81 -22.42
N ALA A 19 -15.25 20.29 -23.12
CA ALA A 19 -15.75 18.93 -22.92
C ALA A 19 -14.66 17.89 -23.18
N ARG A 20 -13.92 17.97 -24.30
CA ARG A 20 -12.81 17.06 -24.62
C ARG A 20 -11.74 17.06 -23.52
N LYS A 21 -11.35 18.25 -23.05
CA LYS A 21 -10.35 18.38 -21.97
C LYS A 21 -10.84 17.74 -20.67
N LEU A 22 -12.10 17.98 -20.30
CA LEU A 22 -12.70 17.39 -19.09
C LEU A 22 -12.80 15.87 -19.19
N THR A 23 -13.24 15.32 -20.33
CA THR A 23 -13.32 13.88 -20.54
C THR A 23 -11.95 13.21 -20.46
N MET A 24 -10.92 13.78 -21.10
CA MET A 24 -9.55 13.25 -21.01
C MET A 24 -9.01 13.29 -19.58
N TYR A 25 -9.27 14.39 -18.87
CA TYR A 25 -8.82 14.53 -17.48
C TYR A 25 -9.56 13.58 -16.53
N SER A 26 -10.88 13.45 -16.68
CA SER A 26 -11.73 12.49 -15.96
C SER A 26 -11.25 11.06 -16.14
N ARG A 27 -10.91 10.68 -17.38
CA ARG A 27 -10.30 9.37 -17.69
C ARG A 27 -8.96 9.18 -16.99
N ALA A 28 -8.05 10.16 -17.07
CA ALA A 28 -6.74 10.08 -16.42
C ALA A 28 -6.86 9.94 -14.90
N LEU A 29 -7.77 10.67 -14.26
CA LEU A 29 -8.04 10.56 -12.82
C LEU A 29 -8.56 9.17 -12.44
N ARG A 30 -9.45 8.58 -13.25
CA ARG A 30 -9.95 7.21 -13.04
C ARG A 30 -8.86 6.17 -13.17
N GLU A 31 -8.01 6.29 -14.19
CA GLU A 31 -6.87 5.40 -14.39
C GLU A 31 -5.89 5.49 -13.22
N GLN A 32 -5.58 6.70 -12.72
CA GLN A 32 -4.76 6.89 -11.53
C GLN A 32 -5.38 6.25 -10.28
N LEU A 33 -6.70 6.40 -10.10
CA LEU A 33 -7.41 5.85 -8.96
C LEU A 33 -7.48 4.31 -9.02
N ALA A 34 -7.62 3.72 -10.22
CA ALA A 34 -7.55 2.28 -10.42
C ALA A 34 -6.17 1.73 -10.07
N ARG A 35 -5.09 2.38 -10.53
CA ARG A 35 -3.71 2.00 -10.19
C ARG A 35 -3.45 2.06 -8.69
N LEU A 36 -3.82 3.16 -8.03
CA LEU A 36 -3.67 3.29 -6.57
C LEU A 36 -4.46 2.24 -5.78
N ARG A 37 -5.62 1.81 -6.28
CA ARG A 37 -6.38 0.72 -5.64
C ARG A 37 -5.66 -0.63 -5.76
N GLN A 38 -5.03 -0.90 -6.90
CA GLN A 38 -4.20 -2.09 -7.09
C GLN A 38 -2.97 -2.06 -6.21
N GLU A 39 -2.28 -0.91 -6.14
CA GLU A 39 -1.12 -0.70 -5.26
C GLU A 39 -1.49 -0.92 -3.79
N ILE A 40 -2.63 -0.39 -3.32
CA ILE A 40 -3.12 -0.66 -1.95
C ILE A 40 -3.41 -2.15 -1.74
N ALA A 41 -3.96 -2.85 -2.72
CA ALA A 41 -4.24 -4.28 -2.57
C ALA A 41 -2.93 -5.08 -2.43
N ALA A 42 -1.92 -4.77 -3.24
CA ALA A 42 -0.59 -5.36 -3.12
C ALA A 42 0.06 -5.03 -1.77
N GLU A 43 -0.04 -3.78 -1.32
CA GLU A 43 0.49 -3.35 -0.03
C GLU A 43 -0.19 -4.05 1.15
N LYS A 44 -1.51 -4.28 1.07
CA LYS A 44 -2.22 -5.06 2.09
C LYS A 44 -1.73 -6.51 2.13
N GLN A 45 -1.49 -7.10 0.97
CA GLN A 45 -0.95 -8.46 0.91
C GLN A 45 0.46 -8.52 1.51
N ALA A 46 1.31 -7.53 1.22
CA ALA A 46 2.64 -7.44 1.82
C ALA A 46 2.59 -7.31 3.35
N VAL A 47 1.67 -6.49 3.89
CA VAL A 47 1.47 -6.39 5.34
C VAL A 47 1.07 -7.72 5.95
N LEU A 48 0.10 -8.43 5.36
CA LEU A 48 -0.33 -9.74 5.87
C LEU A 48 0.84 -10.74 5.91
N THR A 49 1.64 -10.78 4.85
CA THR A 49 2.84 -11.62 4.82
C THR A 49 3.83 -11.23 5.92
N SER A 50 4.12 -9.94 6.11
CA SER A 50 5.00 -9.51 7.21
C SER A 50 4.41 -9.76 8.60
N GLU A 51 3.09 -9.72 8.77
CA GLU A 51 2.42 -10.11 10.02
C GLU A 51 2.55 -11.61 10.30
N ASP A 52 2.42 -12.44 9.26
CA ASP A 52 2.68 -13.88 9.34
C ASP A 52 4.15 -14.14 9.71
N ASP A 53 5.11 -13.43 9.09
CA ASP A 53 6.55 -13.52 9.39
C ASP A 53 6.82 -13.16 10.87
N VAL A 54 6.17 -12.13 11.43
CA VAL A 54 6.27 -11.80 12.86
C VAL A 54 5.77 -12.95 13.73
N SER A 55 4.64 -13.56 13.36
CA SER A 55 4.07 -14.67 14.13
C SER A 55 4.99 -15.89 14.11
N GLU A 56 5.54 -16.24 12.96
CA GLU A 56 6.48 -17.36 12.80
C GLU A 56 7.76 -17.11 13.61
N SER A 57 8.37 -15.94 13.43
CA SER A 57 9.61 -15.54 14.11
C SER A 57 9.43 -15.46 15.63
N SER A 58 8.27 -14.97 16.10
CA SER A 58 7.94 -14.95 17.54
C SER A 58 7.77 -16.36 18.12
N ALA A 59 7.18 -17.29 17.36
CA ALA A 59 7.05 -18.68 17.78
C ALA A 59 8.42 -19.38 17.86
N ARG A 60 9.29 -19.14 16.87
CA ARG A 60 10.67 -19.63 16.87
C ARG A 60 11.46 -19.10 18.06
N LEU A 61 11.35 -17.80 18.36
CA LEU A 61 11.98 -17.19 19.53
C LEU A 61 11.53 -17.87 20.84
N GLN A 62 10.23 -18.16 20.98
CA GLN A 62 9.72 -18.87 22.17
C GLN A 62 10.27 -20.30 22.26
N GLU A 63 10.43 -20.99 21.14
CA GLU A 63 11.04 -22.33 21.11
C GLU A 63 12.50 -22.29 21.58
N ILE A 64 13.29 -21.33 21.08
CA ILE A 64 14.67 -21.10 21.52
C ILE A 64 14.72 -20.82 23.03
N GLU A 65 13.89 -19.91 23.53
CA GLU A 65 13.85 -19.58 24.96
C GLU A 65 13.46 -20.78 25.84
N GLN A 66 12.59 -21.67 25.35
CA GLN A 66 12.25 -22.93 26.04
C GLN A 66 13.41 -23.93 26.03
N LEU A 67 14.15 -24.04 24.93
CA LEU A 67 15.33 -24.90 24.85
C LEU A 67 16.43 -24.41 25.78
N MET A 68 16.71 -23.09 25.78
CA MET A 68 17.65 -22.46 26.70
C MET A 68 17.27 -22.74 28.17
N ALA A 69 15.99 -22.60 28.52
CA ALA A 69 15.52 -22.86 29.88
C ALA A 69 15.74 -24.33 30.30
N LYS A 70 15.49 -25.30 29.40
CA LYS A 70 15.76 -26.72 29.66
C LYS A 70 17.25 -26.98 29.83
N LEU A 71 18.07 -26.42 28.95
CA LEU A 71 19.52 -26.56 28.98
C LEU A 71 20.14 -25.95 30.25
N GLN A 72 19.63 -24.82 30.70
CA GLN A 72 20.06 -24.20 31.96
C GLN A 72 19.82 -25.13 33.16
N VAL A 73 18.68 -25.83 33.21
CA VAL A 73 18.41 -26.82 34.27
C VAL A 73 19.42 -27.97 34.23
N GLU A 74 19.81 -28.44 33.04
CA GLU A 74 20.83 -29.48 32.88
C GLU A 74 22.21 -28.99 33.35
N ILE A 75 22.60 -27.76 32.97
CA ILE A 75 23.85 -27.12 33.41
C ILE A 75 23.87 -26.98 34.92
N ASP A 76 22.78 -26.49 35.52
CA ASP A 76 22.66 -26.32 36.97
C ASP A 76 22.82 -27.68 37.68
N ALA A 77 22.19 -28.74 37.18
CA ALA A 77 22.31 -30.08 37.73
C ALA A 77 23.74 -30.64 37.64
N LEU A 78 24.41 -30.46 36.50
CA LEU A 78 25.80 -30.88 36.30
C LEU A 78 26.78 -30.08 37.17
N SER A 79 26.51 -28.78 37.39
CA SER A 79 27.38 -27.90 38.17
C SER A 79 27.42 -28.24 39.67
N LEU A 80 26.43 -28.96 40.18
CA LEU A 80 26.36 -29.44 41.56
C LEU A 80 27.17 -30.73 41.78
N LEU A 81 27.62 -31.39 40.72
CA LEU A 81 28.44 -32.59 40.80
C LEU A 81 29.91 -32.25 41.11
N PRO A 82 30.67 -33.17 41.73
CA PRO A 82 32.09 -32.95 41.97
C PRO A 82 32.85 -32.76 40.64
N PRO A 83 33.87 -31.90 40.58
CA PRO A 83 34.60 -31.59 39.34
C PRO A 83 35.34 -32.81 38.72
N SER A 84 35.49 -33.91 39.45
CA SER A 84 36.14 -35.11 38.93
C SER A 84 35.23 -36.01 38.07
N SER A 85 33.92 -35.74 37.99
CA SER A 85 32.98 -36.68 37.35
C SER A 85 32.63 -36.39 35.89
N ASP A 86 32.60 -35.13 35.41
CA ASP A 86 32.18 -34.87 34.02
C ASP A 86 32.43 -33.43 33.48
N ASP A 87 33.62 -32.84 33.71
CA ASP A 87 33.92 -31.44 33.31
C ASP A 87 33.74 -31.18 31.79
N GLY A 88 33.97 -32.19 30.94
CA GLY A 88 33.78 -32.08 29.49
C GLY A 88 32.31 -31.95 29.07
N SER A 89 31.40 -32.64 29.78
CA SER A 89 29.96 -32.56 29.55
C SER A 89 29.41 -31.18 29.92
N LEU A 90 29.83 -30.64 31.06
CA LEU A 90 29.43 -29.28 31.49
C LEU A 90 29.92 -28.20 30.51
N ALA A 91 31.16 -28.30 30.02
CA ALA A 91 31.69 -27.35 29.04
C ALA A 91 30.91 -27.39 27.72
N ALA A 92 30.59 -28.59 27.22
CA ALA A 92 29.79 -28.75 26.00
C ALA A 92 28.39 -28.14 26.14
N ARG A 93 27.71 -28.35 27.28
CA ARG A 93 26.39 -27.78 27.54
C ARG A 93 26.40 -26.26 27.64
N ARG A 94 27.46 -25.67 28.20
CA ARG A 94 27.62 -24.21 28.23
C ARG A 94 27.84 -23.62 26.84
N GLN A 95 28.60 -24.30 25.99
CA GLN A 95 28.78 -23.88 24.60
C GLN A 95 27.44 -23.96 23.84
N GLU A 96 26.67 -25.04 24.01
CA GLU A 96 25.33 -25.17 23.41
C GLU A 96 24.39 -24.03 23.86
N LEU A 97 24.51 -23.57 25.11
CA LEU A 97 23.74 -22.43 25.61
C LEU A 97 24.16 -21.12 24.93
N GLU A 98 25.46 -20.91 24.76
CA GLU A 98 26.01 -19.75 24.04
C GLU A 98 25.52 -19.72 22.57
N GLU A 99 25.51 -20.88 21.89
CA GLU A 99 24.97 -21.00 20.53
C GLU A 99 23.47 -20.63 20.47
N LEU A 100 22.66 -21.07 21.46
CA LEU A 100 21.25 -20.67 21.54
C LEU A 100 21.06 -19.19 21.89
N GLU A 101 21.95 -18.59 22.67
CA GLU A 101 21.94 -17.14 22.94
C GLU A 101 22.21 -16.33 21.66
N GLU A 102 23.13 -16.81 20.82
CA GLU A 102 23.39 -16.23 19.49
C GLU A 102 22.15 -16.35 18.59
N GLU A 103 21.57 -17.55 18.46
CA GLU A 103 20.35 -17.76 17.67
C GLU A 103 19.19 -16.87 18.15
N ARG A 104 19.04 -16.73 19.47
CA ARG A 104 18.03 -15.84 20.08
C ARG A 104 18.25 -14.38 19.66
N GLN A 105 19.49 -13.92 19.68
CA GLN A 105 19.84 -12.55 19.31
C GLN A 105 19.59 -12.29 17.81
N GLU A 106 19.95 -13.24 16.94
CA GLU A 106 19.64 -13.18 15.51
C GLU A 106 18.13 -13.10 15.25
N GLU A 107 17.34 -13.91 15.96
CA GLU A 107 15.88 -13.91 15.80
C GLU A 107 15.25 -12.59 16.29
N LEU A 108 15.77 -11.99 17.37
CA LEU A 108 15.35 -10.68 17.85
C LEU A 108 15.68 -9.56 16.84
N GLU A 109 16.84 -9.63 16.20
CA GLU A 109 17.23 -8.69 15.14
C GLU A 109 16.34 -8.83 13.90
N LEU A 110 15.97 -10.05 13.52
CA LEU A 110 15.01 -10.32 12.47
C LEU A 110 13.63 -9.73 12.81
N LEU A 111 13.10 -9.96 14.03
CA LEU A 111 11.85 -9.34 14.47
C LEU A 111 11.90 -7.82 14.44
N ALA A 112 13.01 -7.22 14.88
CA ALA A 112 13.19 -5.77 14.82
C ALA A 112 13.19 -5.26 13.38
N HIS A 113 13.80 -6.01 12.45
CA HIS A 113 13.77 -5.71 11.03
C HIS A 113 12.34 -5.76 10.45
N ILE A 114 11.61 -6.85 10.69
CA ILE A 114 10.24 -7.03 10.18
C ILE A 114 9.30 -5.95 10.73
N ASN A 115 9.41 -5.61 12.02
CA ASN A 115 8.64 -4.52 12.61
C ASN A 115 8.93 -3.16 11.97
N ASN A 116 10.17 -2.89 11.59
CA ASN A 116 10.52 -1.67 10.84
C ASN A 116 9.86 -1.67 9.45
N VAL A 117 9.85 -2.80 8.76
CA VAL A 117 9.19 -2.97 7.46
C VAL A 117 7.68 -2.76 7.58
N LEU A 118 7.03 -3.37 8.58
CA LEU A 118 5.60 -3.15 8.88
C LEU A 118 5.26 -1.68 9.10
N ARG A 119 6.10 -0.95 9.85
CA ARG A 119 5.91 0.50 10.06
C ARG A 119 6.01 1.29 8.75
N MET A 120 6.92 0.91 7.86
CA MET A 120 7.04 1.51 6.53
C MET A 120 5.79 1.23 5.70
N HIS A 121 5.26 0.02 5.76
CA HIS A 121 4.02 -0.34 5.07
C HIS A 121 2.83 0.47 5.58
N GLN A 122 2.66 0.62 6.90
CA GLN A 122 1.61 1.45 7.50
C GLN A 122 1.68 2.91 7.04
N SER A 123 2.89 3.48 6.97
CA SER A 123 3.12 4.83 6.44
C SER A 123 2.73 4.95 4.96
N SER A 124 3.12 3.96 4.15
CA SER A 124 2.78 3.86 2.72
C SER A 124 1.26 3.79 2.51
N GLN A 125 0.57 2.90 3.23
CA GLN A 125 -0.88 2.77 3.18
C GLN A 125 -1.59 4.07 3.54
N SER A 126 -1.17 4.75 4.62
CA SER A 126 -1.74 6.05 5.03
C SER A 126 -1.55 7.13 3.95
N LYS A 127 -0.39 7.14 3.28
CA LYS A 127 -0.13 8.06 2.16
C LYS A 127 -1.05 7.75 0.96
N MET A 128 -1.15 6.48 0.56
CA MET A 128 -2.01 6.09 -0.56
C MET A 128 -3.49 6.36 -0.29
N GLN A 129 -3.98 6.11 0.92
CA GLN A 129 -5.36 6.44 1.31
C GLN A 129 -5.65 7.95 1.18
N ARG A 130 -4.72 8.80 1.61
CA ARG A 130 -4.84 10.26 1.42
C ARG A 130 -4.87 10.65 -0.06
N MET A 131 -4.05 10.00 -0.89
CA MET A 131 -4.04 10.23 -2.36
C MET A 131 -5.36 9.80 -3.00
N ILE A 132 -5.90 8.63 -2.64
CA ILE A 132 -7.22 8.18 -3.11
C ILE A 132 -8.31 9.17 -2.72
N ALA A 133 -8.33 9.63 -1.47
CA ALA A 133 -9.31 10.60 -1.01
C ALA A 133 -9.18 11.96 -1.73
N ALA A 134 -7.96 12.38 -2.07
CA ALA A 134 -7.73 13.58 -2.88
C ALA A 134 -8.23 13.41 -4.32
N LEU A 135 -7.89 12.30 -4.98
CA LEU A 135 -8.31 12.01 -6.35
C LEU A 135 -9.82 11.81 -6.46
N ALA A 136 -10.45 11.16 -5.47
CA ALA A 136 -11.92 11.00 -5.44
C ALA A 136 -12.63 12.36 -5.34
N ARG A 137 -12.11 13.28 -4.53
CA ARG A 137 -12.63 14.66 -4.44
C ARG A 137 -12.45 15.40 -5.76
N GLU A 138 -11.30 15.27 -6.40
CA GLU A 138 -11.06 15.91 -7.70
C GLU A 138 -11.95 15.33 -8.80
N LEU A 139 -12.13 14.01 -8.83
CA LEU A 139 -13.04 13.36 -9.76
C LEU A 139 -14.48 13.86 -9.61
N ASN A 140 -14.95 14.07 -8.37
CA ASN A 140 -16.27 14.65 -8.11
C ASN A 140 -16.38 16.09 -8.62
N ARG A 141 -15.34 16.92 -8.46
CA ARG A 141 -15.32 18.28 -9.02
C ARG A 141 -15.33 18.27 -10.54
N VAL A 142 -14.57 17.38 -11.17
CA VAL A 142 -14.56 17.20 -12.62
C VAL A 142 -15.94 16.78 -13.12
N ARG A 143 -16.61 15.85 -12.43
CA ARG A 143 -17.98 15.42 -12.76
C ARG A 143 -18.99 16.57 -12.68
N GLN A 144 -18.88 17.44 -11.68
CA GLN A 144 -19.73 18.65 -11.59
C GLN A 144 -19.46 19.61 -12.76
N ARG A 145 -18.20 19.78 -13.17
CA ARG A 145 -17.85 20.59 -14.34
C ARG A 145 -18.36 19.98 -15.65
N GLU A 146 -18.26 18.66 -15.81
CA GLU A 146 -18.83 17.94 -16.95
C GLU A 146 -20.35 18.17 -17.04
N GLN A 147 -21.06 18.04 -15.91
CA GLN A 147 -22.51 18.31 -15.84
C GLN A 147 -22.84 19.76 -16.22
N ALA A 148 -22.06 20.73 -15.76
CA ALA A 148 -22.26 22.13 -16.11
C ALA A 148 -22.07 22.39 -17.62
N VAL A 149 -21.08 21.74 -18.25
CA VAL A 149 -20.87 21.82 -19.71
C VAL A 149 -22.05 21.21 -20.46
N VAL A 150 -22.55 20.05 -20.03
CA VAL A 150 -23.76 19.42 -20.63
C VAL A 150 -24.97 20.35 -20.51
N LEU A 151 -25.24 20.88 -19.32
CA LEU A 151 -26.37 21.80 -19.09
C LEU A 151 -26.26 23.06 -19.95
N THR A 152 -25.06 23.60 -20.11
CA THR A 152 -24.81 24.78 -20.95
C THR A 152 -25.03 24.48 -22.43
N ALA A 153 -24.59 23.31 -22.91
CA ALA A 153 -24.83 22.85 -24.28
C ALA A 153 -26.33 22.65 -24.56
N LEU A 154 -27.07 22.06 -23.61
CA LEU A 154 -28.52 21.88 -23.69
C LEU A 154 -29.26 23.23 -23.77
N ARG A 155 -28.95 24.17 -22.86
CA ARG A 155 -29.56 25.51 -22.83
C ARG A 155 -29.29 26.32 -24.09
N SER A 156 -28.13 26.12 -24.71
CA SER A 156 -27.73 26.82 -25.93
C SER A 156 -28.30 26.18 -27.21
N ARG A 157 -29.12 25.13 -27.10
CA ARG A 157 -29.60 24.30 -28.23
C ARG A 157 -28.47 23.68 -29.08
N ILE A 158 -27.26 23.55 -28.52
CA ILE A 158 -26.08 22.93 -29.14
C ILE A 158 -26.06 21.43 -28.81
N VAL A 159 -27.19 20.77 -29.03
CA VAL A 159 -27.49 19.43 -28.48
C VAL A 159 -26.88 18.30 -29.33
N LYS A 160 -26.55 18.56 -30.60
CA LYS A 160 -26.34 17.50 -31.60
C LYS A 160 -25.01 16.71 -31.54
N VAL A 161 -24.01 17.10 -30.74
CA VAL A 161 -22.66 16.46 -30.82
C VAL A 161 -22.03 16.10 -29.46
N LEU A 162 -22.39 16.80 -28.38
CA LEU A 162 -21.67 16.68 -27.08
C LEU A 162 -22.15 15.55 -26.17
N ILE A 163 -23.40 15.13 -26.32
CA ILE A 163 -24.06 14.15 -25.45
C ILE A 163 -23.48 12.73 -25.62
N PRO A 164 -23.24 12.21 -26.85
CA PRO A 164 -22.65 10.88 -27.04
C PRO A 164 -21.25 10.77 -26.42
N MET A 165 -20.41 11.79 -26.60
CA MET A 165 -19.00 11.79 -26.15
C MET A 165 -18.85 11.76 -24.62
N ILE A 166 -19.80 12.35 -23.89
CA ILE A 166 -19.81 12.40 -22.41
C ILE A 166 -20.48 11.15 -21.83
N ILE A 167 -21.45 10.56 -22.54
CA ILE A 167 -22.14 9.32 -22.12
C ILE A 167 -21.25 8.10 -22.35
N GLU A 168 -20.56 7.98 -23.49
CA GLU A 168 -19.63 6.87 -23.77
C GLU A 168 -18.46 6.81 -22.78
N GLY A 169 -17.97 7.97 -22.33
CA GLY A 169 -16.97 8.06 -21.26
C GLY A 169 -17.48 7.62 -19.87
N ASN A 170 -18.80 7.50 -19.66
CA ASN A 170 -19.43 7.14 -18.38
C ASN A 170 -20.10 5.75 -18.38
N ALA A 171 -20.37 5.16 -19.55
CA ALA A 171 -21.09 3.89 -19.67
C ALA A 171 -20.36 2.69 -19.02
N ALA A 172 -19.02 2.75 -18.89
CA ALA A 172 -18.23 1.70 -18.24
C ALA A 172 -18.42 1.61 -16.70
N PHE A 173 -19.05 2.61 -16.05
CA PHE A 173 -19.23 2.62 -14.59
C PHE A 173 -20.64 2.20 -14.14
N TYR A 174 -21.65 2.21 -15.01
CA TYR A 174 -23.01 1.78 -14.64
C TYR A 174 -23.23 0.26 -14.75
N MET A 175 -22.25 -0.49 -15.25
CA MET A 175 -22.33 -1.95 -15.48
C MET A 175 -21.41 -2.77 -14.57
N GLY A 176 -20.81 -2.16 -13.53
CA GLY A 176 -19.86 -2.81 -12.63
C GLY A 176 -20.10 -2.46 -11.17
N VAL A 177 -21.32 -2.73 -10.68
CA VAL A 177 -21.61 -2.98 -9.26
C VAL A 177 -21.46 -4.47 -9.02
#